data_AF-A0A1V5U519-F1
#
_entry.id   AF-A0A1V5U519-F1
#
_cell.length_a   1.000
_cell.length_b   1.000
_cell.length_c   1.000
_cell.angle_alpha   90.00
_cell.angle_beta   90.00
_cell.angle_gamma   90.00
#
_symmetry.space_group_name_H-M   'P 1'
#
loop_
_entity.id
_entity.type
_entity.pdbx_description
1 polymer ?
#
loop_
_entity_poly.entity_id
_entity_poly.type
_entity_poly.pdbx_seq_one_letter_code
_entity_poly.pdbx_strand_id
1 'polypeptide(L)'
;MTKEEAIAKAESRWYEGKSPREIVDFQLYEDRLCMPLPLYQEAVETVLGRPVFTNEYKTPERLIAEYEAIKSADGCQAEQGPEMAL
;
A
#
# COMPACT_ATOMS: atom_id res chain seq x y z
N MET A 1 -3.21 -13.45 -5.82
CA MET A 1 -3.47 -13.45 -7.29
C MET A 1 -2.63 -14.50 -8.03
N THR A 2 -3.02 -14.89 -9.26
CA THR A 2 -2.15 -15.67 -10.17
C THR A 2 -1.05 -14.80 -10.80
N LYS A 3 -0.07 -15.41 -11.49
CA LYS A 3 1.03 -14.66 -12.16
C LYS A 3 0.49 -13.71 -13.21
N GLU A 4 -0.43 -14.22 -14.02
CA GLU A 4 -0.98 -13.54 -15.18
C GLU A 4 -1.84 -12.36 -14.76
N GLU A 5 -2.64 -12.52 -13.70
CA GLU A 5 -3.41 -11.42 -13.12
C GLU A 5 -2.51 -10.33 -12.54
N ALA A 6 -1.42 -10.70 -11.86
CA ALA A 6 -0.50 -9.72 -11.29
C ALA A 6 0.18 -8.89 -12.40
N ILE A 7 0.54 -9.53 -13.51
CA ILE A 7 1.10 -8.86 -14.69
C ILE A 7 0.06 -7.95 -15.32
N ALA A 8 -1.14 -8.46 -15.61
CA ALA A 8 -2.21 -7.68 -16.24
C ALA A 8 -2.59 -6.46 -15.38
N LYS A 9 -2.60 -6.61 -14.05
CA LYS A 9 -2.87 -5.51 -13.12
C LYS A 9 -1.73 -4.50 -13.10
N ALA A 10 -0.48 -4.94 -13.09
CA ALA A 10 0.69 -4.06 -13.20
C ALA A 10 0.70 -3.28 -14.52
N GLU A 11 0.35 -3.92 -15.63
CA GLU A 11 0.22 -3.29 -16.96
C GLU A 11 -0.94 -2.29 -17.02
N SER A 12 -2.03 -2.55 -16.29
CA SER A 12 -3.16 -1.63 -16.16
C SER A 12 -2.82 -0.40 -15.30
N ARG A 13 -1.65 -0.36 -14.66
CA ARG A 13 -1.17 0.74 -13.81
C ARG A 13 -2.18 1.21 -12.76
N TRP A 14 -2.88 0.26 -12.16
CA TRP A 14 -3.92 0.49 -11.15
C TRP A 14 -3.49 1.39 -9.97
N TYR A 15 -2.18 1.51 -9.74
CA TYR A 15 -1.58 2.30 -8.68
C TYR A 15 -1.46 3.81 -9.00
N GLU A 16 -1.52 4.25 -10.27
CA GLU A 16 -1.27 5.67 -10.65
C GLU A 16 -2.27 6.68 -10.08
N GLY A 17 -3.43 6.22 -9.60
CA GLY A 17 -4.45 7.08 -8.97
C GLY A 17 -4.77 6.71 -7.53
N LYS A 18 -3.99 5.81 -6.92
CA LYS A 18 -4.26 5.28 -5.59
C LYS A 18 -3.46 6.02 -4.54
N SER A 19 -4.07 6.19 -3.37
CA SER A 19 -3.35 6.75 -2.22
C SER A 19 -2.26 5.78 -1.77
N PRO A 20 -1.14 6.27 -1.19
CA PRO A 20 -0.09 5.41 -0.62
C PRO A 20 -0.66 4.33 0.31
N ARG A 21 -1.65 4.70 1.13
CA ARG A 21 -2.35 3.77 2.01
C ARG A 21 -3.11 2.68 1.27
N GLU A 22 -3.83 2.99 0.20
CA GLU A 22 -4.54 1.98 -0.60
C GLU A 22 -3.57 1.04 -1.32
N ILE A 23 -2.43 1.59 -1.77
CA ILE A 23 -1.37 0.79 -2.37
C ILE A 23 -0.82 -0.21 -1.36
N VAL A 24 -0.48 0.25 -0.15
CA VAL A 24 0.03 -0.60 0.93
C VAL A 24 -1.04 -1.61 1.37
N ASP A 25 -2.27 -1.18 1.62
CA ASP A 25 -3.38 -2.05 2.05
C ASP A 25 -3.68 -3.17 1.04
N PHE A 26 -3.39 -2.98 -0.24
CA PHE A 26 -3.50 -4.04 -1.25
C PHE A 26 -2.21 -4.85 -1.39
N GLN A 27 -1.09 -4.18 -1.65
CA GLN A 27 0.17 -4.82 -2.03
C GLN A 27 0.89 -5.51 -0.86
N LEU A 28 0.65 -5.07 0.38
CA LEU A 28 1.25 -5.66 1.59
C LEU A 28 0.66 -7.03 1.94
N TYR A 29 -0.58 -7.30 1.51
CA TYR A 29 -1.28 -8.58 1.72
C TYR A 29 -1.21 -9.51 0.51
N GLU A 30 -0.75 -9.01 -0.64
CA GLU A 30 -0.52 -9.82 -1.83
C GLU A 30 0.91 -10.37 -1.87
N ASP A 31 1.04 -11.67 -2.13
CA ASP A 31 2.33 -12.37 -2.30
C ASP A 31 3.10 -11.88 -3.55
N ARG A 32 2.39 -11.32 -4.53
CA ARG A 32 2.95 -10.94 -5.83
C ARG A 32 2.95 -9.44 -6.02
N LEU A 33 4.11 -8.92 -6.42
CA LEU A 33 4.27 -7.51 -6.73
C LEU A 33 3.55 -7.16 -8.05
N CYS A 34 2.49 -6.36 -7.95
CA CYS A 34 1.64 -5.93 -9.07
C CYS A 34 1.93 -4.48 -9.50
N MET A 35 3.11 -3.96 -9.19
CA MET A 35 3.54 -2.60 -9.49
C MET A 35 5.07 -2.47 -9.40
N PRO A 36 5.67 -1.35 -9.84
CA PRO A 36 7.09 -1.11 -9.65
C PRO A 36 7.46 -1.06 -8.16
N LEU A 37 8.47 -1.84 -7.77
CA LEU A 37 9.03 -1.85 -6.42
C LEU A 37 9.35 -0.45 -5.85
N PRO A 38 9.99 0.48 -6.59
CA PRO A 38 10.30 1.81 -6.03
C PRO A 38 9.03 2.61 -5.65
N LEU A 39 7.94 2.49 -6.41
CA LEU A 39 6.67 3.15 -6.09
C LEU A 39 6.00 2.51 -4.88
N TYR A 40 6.08 1.18 -4.79
CA TYR A 40 5.58 0.47 -3.61
C TYR A 40 6.38 0.86 -2.36
N GLN A 41 7.70 0.94 -2.49
CA GLN A 41 8.56 1.33 -1.38
C GLN A 41 8.26 2.75 -0.92
N GLU A 42 8.16 3.71 -1.84
CA GLU A 42 7.78 5.09 -1.53
C GLU A 42 6.41 5.16 -0.81
N ALA A 43 5.43 4.36 -1.26
CA ALA A 43 4.12 4.29 -0.60
C ALA A 43 4.21 3.73 0.82
N VAL A 44 4.97 2.65 1.02
CA VAL A 44 5.21 2.03 2.33
C VAL A 44 5.93 3.00 3.26
N GLU A 45 6.97 3.69 2.78
CA GLU A 45 7.73 4.69 3.53
C GLU A 45 6.86 5.88 3.92
N THR A 46 5.97 6.31 3.03
CA THR A 46 5.00 7.38 3.29
C THR A 46 4.01 6.99 4.38
N VAL A 47 3.48 5.76 4.32
CA VAL A 47 2.49 5.26 5.29
C VAL A 47 3.11 5.00 6.66
N LEU A 48 4.30 4.40 6.70
CA LEU A 48 5.03 4.14 7.95
C LEU A 48 5.74 5.38 8.51
N GLY A 49 5.93 6.41 7.69
CA GLY A 49 6.66 7.62 8.06
C GLY A 49 8.15 7.39 8.31
N ARG A 50 8.72 6.28 7.84
CA ARG A 50 10.14 5.92 8.01
C ARG A 50 10.68 5.26 6.75
N PRO A 51 12.00 5.33 6.51
CA PRO A 51 12.60 4.57 5.42
C PRO A 51 12.44 3.06 5.63
N VAL A 52 12.16 2.35 4.54
CA VAL A 52 11.95 0.89 4.52
C VAL A 52 12.90 0.25 3.54
N PHE A 53 13.62 -0.76 4.01
CA PHE A 53 14.59 -1.48 3.21
C PHE A 53 13.99 -2.71 2.58
N THR A 54 14.52 -3.08 1.41
CA THR A 54 14.05 -4.24 0.64
C THR A 54 14.13 -5.56 1.41
N ASN A 55 15.03 -5.64 2.40
CA ASN A 55 15.16 -6.82 3.25
C ASN A 55 13.97 -6.98 4.21
N GLU A 56 13.27 -5.89 4.56
CA GLU A 56 12.06 -5.94 5.41
C GLU A 56 10.88 -6.58 4.66
N TYR A 57 10.82 -6.47 3.33
CA TYR A 57 9.81 -7.17 2.53
C TYR A 57 9.95 -8.71 2.52
N LYS A 58 11.09 -9.24 2.98
CA LYS A 58 11.23 -10.69 3.21
C LYS A 58 10.44 -11.15 4.45
N THR A 59 10.11 -10.22 5.33
CA THR A 59 9.38 -10.49 6.57
C THR A 59 8.25 -9.47 6.70
N PRO A 60 7.22 -9.57 5.84
CA PRO A 60 6.12 -8.59 5.78
C PRO A 60 5.35 -8.53 7.09
N GLU A 61 5.39 -9.57 7.93
CA GLU A 61 4.76 -9.65 9.26
C GLU A 61 5.03 -8.41 10.12
N ARG A 62 6.27 -7.91 10.10
CA ARG A 62 6.67 -6.74 10.88
C ARG A 62 6.07 -5.45 10.31
N LEU A 63 6.07 -5.31 8.98
CA LEU A 63 5.48 -4.18 8.27
C LEU A 63 3.96 -4.16 8.44
N ILE A 64 3.31 -5.32 8.39
CA ILE A 64 1.87 -5.48 8.62
C ILE A 64 1.53 -5.05 10.04
N ALA A 65 2.26 -5.51 11.06
CA ALA A 65 2.01 -5.13 12.44
C ALA A 65 2.14 -3.61 12.66
N GLU A 66 3.16 -2.97 12.07
CA GLU A 66 3.28 -1.50 12.14
C GLU A 66 2.16 -0.79 11.37
N TYR A 67 1.81 -1.28 10.18
CA TYR A 67 0.71 -0.72 9.39
C TYR A 67 -0.64 -0.85 10.12
N GLU A 68 -0.92 -1.99 10.76
CA GLU A 68 -2.15 -2.20 11.53
C GLU A 68 -2.19 -1.31 12.78
N ALA A 69 -1.05 -1.10 13.44
CA ALA A 69 -0.95 -0.16 14.56
C ALA A 69 -1.24 1.28 14.09
N ILE A 70 -0.69 1.69 12.96
CA ILE A 70 -0.96 3.00 12.34
C ILE A 70 -2.42 3.09 11.92
N LYS A 71 -2.98 2.07 11.27
CA LYS A 71 -4.38 2.03 10.84
C LYS A 71 -5.33 2.16 12.03
N SER A 72 -4.99 1.53 13.16
CA SER A 72 -5.75 1.62 14.41
C SER A 72 -5.61 2.98 15.10
N ALA A 73 -4.47 3.65 14.98
CA ALA A 73 -4.25 4.99 15.50
C ALA A 73 -4.87 6.09 14.61
N ASP A 74 -4.78 5.93 13.30
CA ASP A 74 -5.28 6.83 12.27
C ASP A 74 -6.80 6.70 12.06
N GLY A 75 -7.44 5.66 12.60
CA GLY A 75 -8.90 5.55 12.73
C GLY A 75 -9.58 6.70 13.50
N CYS A 76 -8.82 7.65 14.04
CA CYS A 76 -9.31 8.93 14.54
C CYS A 76 -9.46 10.02 13.45
N GLN A 77 -9.04 9.80 12.20
CA GLN A 77 -9.10 10.76 11.08
C GLN A 77 -9.65 10.11 9.80
N ALA A 78 -10.88 9.60 9.86
CA ALA A 78 -11.66 9.28 8.67
C ALA A 78 -12.92 10.14 8.59
N GLU A 79 -12.75 11.46 8.64
CA GLU A 79 -13.72 12.40 8.08
C GLU A 79 -12.95 13.30 7.12
N GLN A 80 -13.04 13.01 5.83
CA GLN A 80 -12.92 13.96 4.70
C GLN A 80 -12.93 13.19 3.37
N GLY A 81 -14.10 12.68 3.01
CA GLY A 81 -14.50 12.75 1.60
C GLY A 81 -15.13 14.12 1.39
N PRO A 82 -14.73 14.94 0.40
CA PRO A 82 -15.52 16.11 0.05
C PRO A 82 -16.83 15.59 -0.55
N GLU A 83 -17.90 15.64 0.23
CA GLU A 83 -19.25 15.54 -0.31
C GLU A 83 -19.48 16.79 -1.16
N MET A 84 -19.04 16.72 -2.42
CA MET A 84 -19.32 17.71 -3.44
C MET A 84 -20.79 17.58 -3.84
N ALA A 85 -21.55 18.58 -3.41
CA ALA A 85 -22.64 19.24 -4.13
C ALA A 85 -23.64 18.36 -4.91
N LEU A 86 -24.91 18.40 -4.48
CA LEU A 86 -26.03 18.93 -5.26
C LEU A 86 -27.25 19.21 -4.37
#